data_AF-A0A1E7LAM4-F1
#
_entry.id   AF-A0A1E7LAM4-F1
#
_cell.length_a   1.000
_cell.length_b   1.000
_cell.length_c   1.000
_cell.angle_alpha   90.00
_cell.angle_beta   90.00
_cell.angle_gamma   90.00
#
_symmetry.space_group_name_H-M   'P 1'
#
loop_
_entity.id
_entity.type
_entity.pdbx_description
1 polymer ?
#
loop_
_entity_poly.entity_id
_entity_poly.type
_entity_poly.pdbx_seq_one_letter_code
_entity_poly.pdbx_strand_id
1 'polypeptide(L)'
;MSVEAVTGCTDPDPRVRLQQLAWRAELLVDVEEKAGQVACRAERRTYGGPAAEVVQAREAAEQLLELAARHAGDDLGDPAAVAGLEESLATAATLVRRLEALGTPGEDAGGPQLP
;
A
#
# COMPACT_ATOMS: atom_id res chain seq x y z
N MET A 1 -29.18 -3.23 10.17
CA MET A 1 -28.16 -2.32 9.62
C MET A 1 -26.95 -3.17 9.31
N SER A 2 -26.74 -3.50 8.03
CA SER A 2 -25.69 -4.41 7.58
C SER A 2 -24.43 -3.61 7.28
N VAL A 3 -23.34 -3.94 7.95
CA VAL A 3 -21.99 -3.44 7.66
C VAL A 3 -21.20 -4.59 7.04
N GLU A 4 -21.32 -4.73 5.73
CA GLU A 4 -20.32 -5.34 4.85
C GLU A 4 -19.78 -4.17 4.02
N ALA A 5 -18.50 -3.97 3.79
CA ALA A 5 -17.27 -4.70 4.05
C ALA A 5 -16.14 -3.65 4.10
N VAL A 6 -14.95 -4.02 4.58
CA VAL A 6 -13.66 -3.77 3.90
C VAL A 6 -12.57 -4.42 4.75
N THR A 7 -11.90 -5.36 4.11
CA THR A 7 -10.72 -6.11 4.53
C THR A 7 -9.71 -5.30 5.33
N GLY A 8 -9.35 -5.80 6.51
CA GLY A 8 -7.95 -5.81 6.93
C GLY A 8 -7.64 -5.37 8.35
N CYS A 9 -8.30 -4.34 8.89
CA CYS A 9 -8.01 -3.86 10.24
C CYS A 9 -9.24 -3.26 10.91
N THR A 10 -9.69 -3.91 11.98
CA THR A 10 -10.86 -3.55 12.79
C THR A 10 -10.45 -2.84 14.09
N ASP A 11 -9.39 -2.01 14.05
CA ASP A 11 -9.01 -1.22 15.22
C ASP A 11 -9.87 0.08 15.24
N PRO A 12 -10.54 0.41 16.35
CA PRO A 12 -11.31 1.64 16.45
C PRO A 12 -10.42 2.89 16.46
N ASP A 13 -9.12 2.78 16.73
CA ASP A 13 -8.21 3.93 16.72
C ASP A 13 -7.76 4.27 15.28
N PRO A 14 -8.16 5.44 14.74
CA PRO A 14 -7.78 5.85 13.39
C PRO A 14 -6.25 6.03 13.21
N ARG A 15 -5.49 6.27 14.28
CA ARG A 15 -4.02 6.40 14.23
C ARG A 15 -3.37 5.04 13.99
N VAL A 16 -3.85 4.00 14.67
CA VAL A 16 -3.40 2.61 14.49
C VAL A 16 -3.69 2.17 13.06
N ARG A 17 -4.87 2.50 12.54
CA ARG A 17 -5.23 2.21 11.15
C ARG A 17 -4.31 2.91 10.15
N LEU A 18 -3.95 4.17 10.37
CA LEU A 18 -3.02 4.89 9.50
C LEU A 18 -1.64 4.25 9.51
N GLN A 19 -1.14 3.85 10.69
CA GLN A 19 0.13 3.14 10.83
C GLN A 19 0.13 1.79 10.09
N GLN A 20 -0.96 1.04 10.20
CA GLN A 20 -1.12 -0.24 9.49
C GLN A 20 -1.12 -0.05 7.97
N LEU A 21 -1.80 0.98 7.46
CA LEU A 21 -1.81 1.29 6.03
C LEU A 21 -0.41 1.71 5.53
N ALA A 22 0.33 2.49 6.32
CA ALA A 22 1.69 2.89 5.99
C ALA A 22 2.63 1.67 5.90
N TRP A 23 2.60 0.78 6.89
CA TRP A 23 3.36 -0.48 6.85
C TRP A 23 2.96 -1.40 5.69
N ARG A 24 1.66 -1.47 5.39
CA ARG A 24 1.18 -2.27 4.25
C ARG A 24 1.69 -1.71 2.92
N ALA A 25 1.72 -0.39 2.75
CA ALA A 25 2.26 0.25 1.56
C ALA A 25 3.75 -0.06 1.37
N GLU A 26 4.54 0.05 2.44
CA GLU A 26 5.98 -0.28 2.43
C GLU A 26 6.21 -1.75 2.01
N LEU A 27 5.45 -2.67 2.61
CA LEU A 27 5.56 -4.09 2.28
C LEU A 27 5.23 -4.38 0.81
N LEU A 28 4.20 -3.74 0.25
CA LEU A 28 3.81 -3.94 -1.15
C LEU A 28 4.90 -3.44 -2.10
N VAL A 29 5.53 -2.31 -1.80
CA VAL A 29 6.66 -1.79 -2.58
C VAL A 29 7.83 -2.78 -2.57
N ASP A 30 8.19 -3.29 -1.39
CA ASP A 30 9.29 -4.25 -1.26
C ASP A 30 9.00 -5.57 -2.00
N VAL A 31 7.74 -6.02 -1.98
CA VAL A 31 7.30 -7.21 -2.74
C VAL A 31 7.45 -6.98 -4.24
N GLU A 32 7.01 -5.85 -4.77
CA GLU A 32 7.12 -5.52 -6.20
C GLU A 32 8.58 -5.40 -6.65
N GLU A 33 9.42 -4.73 -5.86
CA GLU A 33 10.86 -4.65 -6.15
C GLU A 33 11.48 -6.05 -6.17
N LYS A 34 11.11 -6.89 -5.20
CA LYS A 34 11.62 -8.26 -5.13
C LYS A 34 11.14 -9.12 -6.28
N ALA A 35 9.88 -8.99 -6.68
CA ALA A 35 9.31 -9.68 -7.84
C ALA A 35 10.10 -9.32 -9.12
N GLY A 36 10.43 -8.04 -9.32
CA GLY A 36 11.27 -7.60 -10.43
C GLY A 36 12.67 -8.23 -10.44
N GLN A 37 13.31 -8.32 -9.26
CA GLN A 37 14.61 -8.99 -9.12
C GLN A 37 14.52 -10.49 -9.44
N VAL A 38 13.47 -11.16 -8.95
CA VAL A 38 13.24 -12.60 -9.19
C VAL A 38 12.98 -12.86 -10.68
N ALA A 39 12.16 -12.04 -11.33
CA ALA A 39 11.87 -12.14 -12.77
C ALA A 39 13.15 -11.97 -13.61
N CYS A 40 13.95 -10.94 -13.35
CA CYS A 40 15.23 -10.75 -14.04
C CYS A 40 16.17 -11.94 -13.84
N ARG A 41 16.24 -12.49 -12.61
CA ARG A 41 17.04 -13.68 -12.33
C ARG A 41 16.55 -14.91 -13.10
N ALA A 42 15.23 -15.12 -13.17
CA ALA A 42 14.64 -16.22 -13.93
C ALA A 42 14.95 -16.11 -15.43
N GLU A 43 14.95 -14.89 -15.97
CA GLU A 43 15.32 -14.58 -17.36
C GLU A 43 16.84 -14.51 -17.60
N ARG A 44 17.67 -14.70 -16.56
CA ARG A 44 19.15 -14.53 -16.60
C ARG A 44 19.57 -13.13 -17.10
N ARG A 45 18.79 -12.11 -16.78
CA ARG A 45 19.06 -10.71 -17.09
C ARG A 45 19.58 -9.98 -15.85
N THR A 46 20.38 -8.95 -16.07
CA THR A 46 20.78 -8.03 -15.00
C THR A 46 19.57 -7.20 -14.58
N TYR A 47 19.31 -7.15 -13.27
CA TYR A 47 18.29 -6.28 -12.71
C TYR A 47 18.72 -4.81 -12.87
N GLY A 48 17.92 -4.04 -13.61
CA GLY A 48 18.20 -2.63 -13.93
C GLY A 48 17.75 -1.63 -12.87
N GLY A 49 17.20 -2.11 -11.75
CA GLY A 49 16.54 -1.28 -10.74
C GLY A 49 15.01 -1.35 -10.81
N PRO A 50 14.33 -0.72 -9.84
CA PRO A 50 12.87 -0.68 -9.79
C PRO A 50 12.28 0.10 -10.97
N ALA A 51 11.10 -0.32 -11.43
CA ALA A 51 10.31 0.44 -12.39
C ALA A 51 9.93 1.82 -11.80
N ALA A 52 9.67 2.81 -12.65
CA ALA A 52 9.34 4.17 -12.20
C ALA A 52 8.11 4.19 -11.28
N GLU A 53 7.14 3.32 -11.53
CA GLU A 53 5.94 3.12 -10.72
C GLU A 53 6.28 2.63 -9.31
N VAL A 54 7.26 1.73 -9.18
CA VAL A 54 7.74 1.21 -7.89
C VAL A 54 8.52 2.29 -7.13
N VAL A 55 9.29 3.12 -7.83
CA VAL A 55 9.99 4.28 -7.22
C VAL A 55 8.99 5.29 -6.67
N GLN A 56 7.99 5.69 -7.46
CA GLN A 56 6.94 6.61 -7.01
C GLN A 56 6.13 6.02 -5.85
N ALA A 57 5.86 4.73 -5.90
CA ALA A 57 5.18 4.03 -4.83
C ALA A 57 5.99 4.01 -3.53
N ARG A 58 7.33 3.88 -3.63
CA ARG A 58 8.23 3.95 -2.49
C ARG A 58 8.22 5.31 -1.84
N GLU A 59 8.34 6.37 -2.63
CA GLU A 59 8.25 7.76 -2.13
C GLU A 59 6.92 8.00 -1.41
N ALA A 60 5.83 7.48 -1.96
CA ALA A 60 4.52 7.63 -1.35
C ALA A 60 4.35 6.80 -0.06
N ALA A 61 4.90 5.59 0.00
CA ALA A 61 4.92 4.78 1.22
C ALA A 61 5.72 5.48 2.34
N GLU A 62 6.86 6.09 2.01
CA GLU A 62 7.67 6.88 2.94
C GLU A 62 6.88 8.09 3.48
N GLN A 63 6.17 8.81 2.62
CA GLN A 63 5.28 9.90 3.05
C GLN A 63 4.16 9.43 3.99
N LEU A 64 3.59 8.24 3.77
CA LEU A 64 2.60 7.66 4.67
C LEU A 64 3.18 7.31 6.04
N LEU A 65 4.42 6.82 6.10
CA LEU A 65 5.11 6.56 7.36
C LEU A 65 5.34 7.85 8.15
N GLU A 66 5.75 8.93 7.47
CA GLU A 66 5.89 10.25 8.10
C GLU A 66 4.55 10.81 8.61
N LEU A 67 3.48 10.66 7.83
CA LEU A 67 2.13 11.04 8.24
C LEU A 67 1.66 10.24 9.46
N ALA A 68 1.85 8.92 9.46
CA ALA A 68 1.52 8.06 10.59
C ALA A 68 2.28 8.48 11.85
N ALA A 69 3.57 8.80 11.72
CA ALA A 69 4.39 9.28 12.83
C ALA A 69 3.91 10.64 13.36
N ARG A 70 3.50 11.56 12.48
CA ARG A 70 2.96 12.87 12.87
C ARG A 70 1.68 12.73 13.69
N HIS A 71 0.77 11.88 13.23
CA HIS A 71 -0.54 11.68 13.86
C HIS A 71 -0.49 10.73 15.07
N ALA A 72 0.65 10.08 15.37
CA ALA A 72 0.78 9.13 16.47
C ALA A 72 0.45 9.76 17.85
N GLY A 73 0.68 11.07 17.99
CA GLY A 73 0.43 11.83 19.22
C GLY A 73 -0.85 12.66 19.22
N ASP A 74 -1.67 12.59 18.16
CA ASP A 74 -2.84 13.46 18.02
C ASP A 74 -3.85 13.25 19.14
N ASP A 75 -4.41 14.36 19.64
CA ASP A 75 -5.53 14.34 20.56
C ASP A 75 -6.81 14.04 19.79
N LEU A 76 -7.35 12.82 19.95
CA LEU A 76 -8.60 12.41 19.33
C LEU A 76 -9.85 13.13 19.90
N GLY A 77 -9.67 13.93 20.96
CA GLY A 77 -10.67 14.87 21.45
C GLY A 77 -10.72 16.20 20.70
N ASP A 78 -9.70 16.53 19.90
CA ASP A 78 -9.66 17.73 19.05
C ASP A 78 -10.25 17.44 17.65
N PRO A 79 -11.40 18.04 17.29
CA PRO A 79 -12.01 17.84 15.97
C PRO A 79 -11.10 18.23 14.80
N ALA A 80 -10.17 19.18 14.98
CA ALA A 80 -9.25 19.58 13.92
C ALA A 80 -8.19 18.51 13.65
N ALA A 81 -7.66 17.88 14.71
CA ALA A 81 -6.74 16.76 14.60
C ALA A 81 -7.42 15.54 13.95
N VAL A 82 -8.67 15.24 14.35
CA VAL A 82 -9.47 14.16 13.76
C VAL A 82 -9.69 14.37 12.26
N ALA A 83 -10.06 15.58 11.83
CA ALA A 83 -10.27 15.86 10.40
C ALA A 83 -8.99 15.67 9.56
N GLY A 84 -7.84 16.12 10.06
CA GLY A 84 -6.54 15.90 9.39
C GLY A 84 -6.14 14.42 9.33
N LEU A 85 -6.46 13.65 10.37
CA LEU A 85 -6.23 12.21 10.40
C LEU A 85 -7.14 11.46 9.42
N GLU A 86 -8.41 11.85 9.28
CA GLU A 86 -9.35 11.25 8.32
C GLU A 86 -8.91 11.48 6.86
N GLU A 87 -8.42 12.68 6.52
CA GLU A 87 -7.87 12.98 5.20
C GLU A 87 -6.62 12.13 4.91
N SER A 88 -5.72 12.02 5.90
CA SER A 88 -4.52 11.17 5.81
C SER A 88 -4.88 9.70 5.62
N LEU A 89 -5.91 9.21 6.32
CA LEU A 89 -6.43 7.85 6.16
C LEU A 89 -7.00 7.59 4.76
N ALA A 90 -7.78 8.53 4.21
CA ALA A 90 -8.35 8.40 2.88
C ALA A 90 -7.25 8.34 1.80
N THR A 91 -6.21 9.16 1.97
CA THR A 91 -5.02 9.18 1.10
C THR A 91 -4.26 7.86 1.21
N ALA A 92 -3.96 7.38 2.43
CA ALA A 92 -3.27 6.13 2.67
C ALA A 92 -4.03 4.93 2.07
N ALA A 93 -5.34 4.86 2.28
CA ALA A 93 -6.17 3.79 1.74
C ALA A 93 -6.19 3.78 0.21
N THR A 94 -6.21 4.96 -0.42
CA THR A 94 -6.16 5.07 -1.89
C THR A 94 -4.82 4.60 -2.45
N LEU A 95 -3.72 4.97 -1.78
CA LEU A 95 -2.39 4.52 -2.17
C LEU A 95 -2.25 3.00 -2.07
N VAL A 96 -2.63 2.42 -0.92
CA VAL A 96 -2.55 0.98 -0.69
C VAL A 96 -3.36 0.22 -1.74
N ARG A 97 -4.59 0.65 -2.04
CA ARG A 97 -5.38 0.03 -3.12
C ARG A 97 -4.70 0.08 -4.48
N ARG A 98 -4.05 1.21 -4.81
CA ARG A 98 -3.30 1.34 -6.06
C ARG A 98 -2.10 0.39 -6.09
N LEU A 99 -1.40 0.23 -4.97
CA LEU A 99 -0.27 -0.70 -4.84
C LEU A 99 -0.70 -2.16 -4.95
N GLU A 100 -1.81 -2.52 -4.32
CA GLU A 100 -2.38 -3.86 -4.44
C GLU A 100 -2.75 -4.18 -5.89
N ALA A 101 -3.24 -3.20 -6.65
CA ALA A 101 -3.56 -3.37 -8.06
C ALA A 101 -2.32 -3.59 -8.96
N LEU A 102 -1.14 -3.12 -8.54
CA LEU A 102 0.12 -3.40 -9.26
C LEU A 102 0.56 -4.86 -9.08
N GLY A 103 0.33 -5.42 -7.89
CA GLY A 103 0.73 -6.79 -7.55
C GLY A 103 -0.29 -7.87 -7.89
N THR A 104 -1.50 -7.51 -8.34
CA THR A 104 -2.40 -8.49 -8.98
C THR A 104 -1.87 -8.83 -10.38
N PRO A 105 -1.36 -10.05 -10.63
CA PRO A 105 -1.25 -10.52 -12.00
C PRO A 105 -2.66 -10.49 -12.57
N GLY A 106 -2.89 -9.65 -13.59
CA GLY A 106 -4.16 -9.67 -14.29
C GLY A 106 -4.49 -11.10 -14.70
N GLU A 107 -5.72 -11.55 -14.43
CA GLU A 107 -6.27 -12.84 -14.86
C GLU A 107 -6.35 -13.01 -16.41
N ASP A 108 -5.61 -12.22 -17.19
CA ASP A 108 -5.52 -12.29 -18.64
C ASP A 108 -4.19 -12.90 -19.14
N ALA A 109 -3.55 -13.75 -18.34
CA ALA A 109 -2.59 -14.70 -18.85
C ALA A 109 -3.36 -15.87 -19.48
N GLY A 110 -3.64 -15.75 -20.79
CA GLY A 110 -4.24 -16.78 -21.62
C GLY A 110 -3.72 -18.17 -21.26
N GLY A 111 -4.59 -18.96 -20.63
CA GLY A 111 -4.33 -20.37 -20.40
C GLY A 111 -4.14 -21.07 -21.75
N PRO A 112 -3.16 -21.97 -21.89
CA PRO A 112 -3.04 -22.76 -23.10
C PRO A 112 -4.32 -23.60 -23.25
N GLN A 113 -5.10 -23.33 -24.30
CA GLN A 113 -6.03 -24.31 -24.83
C GLN A 113 -5.18 -25.44 -25.39
N LEU A 114 -4.99 -26.48 -24.57
CA LEU A 114 -4.53 -27.78 -25.03
C LEU A 114 -5.58 -28.34 -26.01
N PRO A 115 -5.13 -29.03 -27.09
CA PRO A 115 -5.98 -29.50 -28.17
C PRO A 115 -7.01 -30.54 -27.73
#